data_AF-A0A355QHR1-F1
#
_entry.id   AF-A0A355QHR1-F1
#
_cell.length_a   1.000
_cell.length_b   1.000
_cell.length_c   1.000
_cell.angle_alpha   90.00
_cell.angle_beta   90.00
_cell.angle_gamma   90.00
#
_symmetry.space_group_name_H-M   'P 1'
#
loop_
_entity.id
_entity.type
_entity.pdbx_description
1 polymer ?
#
loop_
_entity_poly.entity_id
_entity_poly.type
_entity_poly.pdbx_seq_one_letter_code
_entity_poly.pdbx_strand_id
1 'polypeptide(L)'
;MANAPPTVKSTKKWPHQWKELYEEVIDTGLCTGCAGCVIACPHDVIGYRHEPGAYKPFHLEDELGADDCVHGVKGCTSCTRACPRFRDWESEADRHLFARERRPDEVSGIYRDILLTRASEQAVHEQGQDGGLVSAILIWCL
;
A
#
# COMPACT_ATOMS: atom_id res chain seq x y z
N MET A 1 -3.07 28.46 -24.00
CA MET A 1 -2.70 27.24 -23.26
C MET A 1 -1.52 27.61 -22.37
N ALA A 2 -1.75 27.79 -21.07
CA ALA A 2 -0.67 28.18 -20.16
C ALA A 2 0.19 26.96 -19.85
N ASN A 3 1.50 27.07 -20.11
CA ASN A 3 2.47 26.02 -19.81
C ASN A 3 2.53 25.82 -18.29
N ALA A 4 2.37 24.57 -17.84
CA ALA A 4 2.58 24.20 -16.45
C ALA A 4 4.04 24.48 -16.05
N PRO A 5 4.30 25.05 -14.87
CA PRO A 5 5.67 25.32 -14.42
C PRO A 5 6.45 24.00 -14.25
N PRO A 6 7.76 24.01 -14.53
CA PRO A 6 8.59 22.82 -14.40
C PRO A 6 8.67 22.35 -12.95
N THR A 7 8.38 21.07 -12.72
CA THR A 7 8.50 20.44 -11.39
C THR A 7 9.97 20.27 -11.03
N VAL A 8 10.39 20.94 -9.96
CA VAL A 8 11.73 20.75 -9.39
C VAL A 8 11.79 19.37 -8.74
N LYS A 9 12.50 18.42 -9.37
CA LYS A 9 12.75 17.10 -8.77
C LYS A 9 13.67 17.27 -7.56
N SER A 10 13.13 17.06 -6.36
CA SER A 10 13.93 16.90 -5.14
C SER A 10 14.88 15.71 -5.31
N THR A 11 16.17 15.93 -5.07
CA THR A 11 17.22 14.91 -5.12
C THR A 11 17.41 14.16 -3.80
N LYS A 12 16.56 14.42 -2.79
CA LYS A 12 16.67 13.74 -1.49
C LYS A 12 16.35 12.26 -1.66
N LYS A 13 17.34 11.41 -1.39
CA LYS A 13 17.14 9.96 -1.31
C LYS A 13 16.17 9.65 -0.18
N TRP A 14 15.15 8.84 -0.46
CA TRP A 14 14.21 8.32 0.53
C TRP A 14 14.99 7.47 1.55
N PRO A 15 15.10 7.87 2.83
CA PRO A 15 15.97 7.19 3.80
C PRO A 15 15.21 6.26 4.76
N HIS A 16 13.87 6.17 4.66
CA HIS A 16 13.05 5.49 5.66
C HIS A 16 12.99 3.98 5.42
N GLN A 17 13.13 3.23 6.50
CA GLN A 17 13.22 1.78 6.50
C GLN A 17 12.17 1.15 7.44
N TRP A 18 12.31 -0.14 7.74
CA TRP A 18 11.40 -0.89 8.60
C TRP A 18 11.14 -0.20 9.94
N LYS A 19 12.16 0.37 10.59
CA LYS A 19 12.00 1.07 11.87
C LYS A 19 10.94 2.15 11.83
N GLU A 20 11.03 3.09 10.89
CA GLU A 20 10.04 4.15 10.77
C GLU A 20 8.66 3.59 10.38
N LEU A 21 8.61 2.55 9.55
CA LEU A 21 7.34 1.89 9.24
C LEU A 21 6.70 1.26 10.48
N TYR A 22 7.51 0.59 11.31
CA TYR A 22 7.07 -0.07 12.51
C TYR A 22 6.52 0.94 13.51
N GLU A 23 7.33 1.94 13.85
CA GLU A 23 6.99 2.97 14.82
C GLU A 23 5.79 3.82 14.35
N GLU A 24 5.77 4.28 13.10
CA GLU A 24 4.77 5.25 12.64
C GLU A 24 3.46 4.62 12.16
N VAL A 25 3.46 3.36 11.69
CA VAL A 25 2.28 2.73 11.07
C VAL A 25 1.81 1.50 11.83
N ILE A 26 2.73 0.62 12.23
CA ILE A 26 2.38 -0.69 12.80
C ILE A 26 2.03 -0.55 14.30
N ASP A 27 2.83 0.21 15.04
CA ASP A 27 2.64 0.41 16.49
C ASP A 27 1.49 1.38 16.80
N THR A 28 1.34 2.43 15.98
CA THR A 28 0.22 3.40 16.08
C THR A 28 -1.14 2.85 15.64
N GLY A 29 -1.17 1.66 15.03
CA GLY A 29 -2.41 1.02 14.56
C GLY A 29 -2.95 1.59 13.24
N LEU A 30 -2.14 2.30 12.45
CA LEU A 30 -2.53 2.78 11.11
C LEU A 30 -2.50 1.70 10.02
N CYS A 31 -1.87 0.55 10.29
CA CYS A 31 -1.81 -0.58 9.37
C CYS A 31 -3.20 -1.12 9.02
N THR A 32 -3.50 -1.25 7.73
CA THR A 32 -4.80 -1.75 7.23
C THR A 32 -4.78 -3.23 6.84
N GLY A 33 -3.67 -3.95 7.06
CA GLY A 33 -3.59 -5.38 6.75
C GLY A 33 -3.56 -5.72 5.25
N CYS A 34 -2.94 -4.88 4.42
CA CYS A 34 -2.85 -5.12 2.97
C CYS A 34 -1.69 -6.04 2.55
N ALA A 35 -0.80 -6.42 3.46
CA ALA A 35 0.43 -7.18 3.20
C ALA A 35 1.40 -6.57 2.16
N GLY A 36 1.21 -5.31 1.74
CA GLY A 36 2.07 -4.68 0.72
C GLY A 36 3.55 -4.61 1.12
N CYS A 37 3.85 -4.35 2.40
CA CYS A 37 5.22 -4.35 2.90
C CYS A 37 5.88 -5.75 2.89
N VAL A 38 5.09 -6.81 3.05
CA VAL A 38 5.54 -8.21 3.01
C VAL A 38 5.92 -8.57 1.57
N ILE A 39 5.02 -8.34 0.63
CA ILE A 39 5.24 -8.66 -0.80
C ILE A 39 6.37 -7.84 -1.42
N ALA A 40 6.53 -6.58 -0.99
CA ALA A 40 7.58 -5.71 -1.50
C ALA A 40 8.96 -5.98 -0.88
N CYS A 41 9.05 -6.77 0.19
CA CYS A 41 10.32 -7.04 0.86
C CYS A 41 11.19 -7.97 -0.01
N PRO A 42 12.36 -7.54 -0.51
CA PRO A 42 13.21 -8.38 -1.35
C PRO A 42 14.08 -9.36 -0.53
N HIS A 43 13.93 -9.37 0.79
CA HIS A 43 14.73 -10.16 1.72
C HIS A 43 13.90 -11.20 2.47
N ASP A 44 12.57 -11.21 2.29
CA ASP A 44 11.66 -12.15 2.96
C ASP A 44 11.74 -12.12 4.50
N VAL A 45 12.13 -10.98 5.09
CA VAL A 45 12.29 -10.80 6.56
C VAL A 45 11.04 -10.26 7.28
N ILE A 46 9.91 -10.13 6.57
CA ILE A 46 8.65 -9.62 7.14
C ILE A 46 7.60 -10.71 7.05
N GLY A 47 7.19 -11.22 8.20
CA GLY A 47 6.10 -12.19 8.35
C GLY A 47 4.74 -11.51 8.37
N TYR A 48 3.69 -12.31 8.17
CA TYR A 48 2.31 -11.85 8.18
C TYR A 48 1.39 -12.93 8.74
N ARG A 49 0.49 -12.57 9.66
CA ARG A 49 -0.48 -13.53 10.20
C ARG A 49 -1.78 -13.45 9.40
N HIS A 50 -2.14 -14.56 8.77
CA HIS A 50 -3.35 -14.70 7.96
C HIS A 50 -4.52 -15.26 8.76
N GLU A 51 -4.87 -14.58 9.87
CA GLU A 51 -6.00 -14.96 10.72
C GLU A 51 -6.94 -13.76 10.91
N PRO A 52 -8.27 -13.98 10.95
CA PRO A 52 -9.23 -12.90 11.20
C PRO A 52 -8.87 -12.12 12.47
N GLY A 53 -8.73 -10.80 12.35
CA GLY A 53 -8.38 -9.93 13.46
C GLY A 53 -6.89 -9.85 13.79
N ALA A 54 -6.03 -10.57 13.06
CA ALA A 54 -4.58 -10.58 13.30
C ALA A 54 -3.74 -10.15 12.09
N TYR A 55 -4.34 -9.41 11.16
CA TYR A 55 -3.73 -8.89 9.93
C TYR A 55 -2.63 -7.82 10.18
N LYS A 56 -1.54 -8.22 10.86
CA LYS A 56 -0.42 -7.36 11.25
C LYS A 56 0.91 -7.99 10.80
N PRO A 57 1.75 -7.24 10.06
CA PRO A 57 3.10 -7.70 9.73
C PRO A 57 4.02 -7.68 10.95
N PHE A 58 5.03 -8.55 10.98
CA PHE A 58 6.03 -8.63 12.04
C PHE A 58 7.40 -8.98 11.47
N HIS A 59 8.48 -8.52 12.11
CA HIS A 59 9.83 -8.86 11.70
C HIS A 59 10.18 -10.31 12.06
N LEU A 60 10.89 -11.00 11.19
CA LEU A 60 11.24 -12.42 11.36
C LEU A 60 12.64 -12.65 11.94
N GLU A 61 13.53 -11.67 11.83
CA GLU A 61 14.92 -11.81 12.29
C GLU A 61 15.10 -11.22 13.69
N ASP A 62 15.92 -11.89 14.50
CA ASP A 62 16.16 -11.49 15.90
C ASP A 62 17.27 -10.44 16.05
N GLU A 63 18.18 -10.28 15.07
CA GLU A 63 19.46 -9.57 15.22
C GLU A 63 19.31 -8.12 15.72
N LEU A 64 18.30 -7.39 15.22
CA LEU A 64 17.96 -6.03 15.65
C LEU A 64 16.59 -5.95 16.33
N GLY A 65 15.98 -7.09 16.67
CA GLY A 65 14.66 -7.15 17.29
C GLY A 65 13.50 -6.95 16.33
N ALA A 66 12.32 -6.65 16.90
CA ALA A 66 11.06 -6.59 16.16
C ALA A 66 10.83 -5.28 15.40
N ASP A 67 11.50 -4.20 15.83
CA ASP A 67 11.27 -2.82 15.44
C ASP A 67 12.42 -2.22 14.61
N ASP A 68 13.40 -3.02 14.19
CA ASP A 68 14.48 -2.58 13.30
C ASP A 68 14.93 -3.72 12.37
N CYS A 69 15.62 -3.39 11.27
CA CYS A 69 15.99 -4.34 10.23
C CYS A 69 17.41 -4.10 9.72
N VAL A 70 18.23 -5.16 9.70
CA VAL A 70 19.63 -5.11 9.25
C VAL A 70 19.73 -4.61 7.80
N HIS A 71 18.80 -5.03 6.96
CA HIS A 71 18.71 -4.58 5.57
C HIS A 71 18.33 -3.11 5.45
N GLY A 72 17.45 -2.63 6.34
CA GLY A 72 17.05 -1.23 6.45
C GLY A 72 18.21 -0.32 6.81
N VAL A 73 18.97 -0.69 7.84
CA VAL A 73 20.20 0.03 8.27
C VAL A 73 21.23 0.10 7.14
N LYS A 74 21.29 -0.93 6.28
CA LYS A 74 22.15 -0.96 5.08
C LYS A 74 21.57 -0.18 3.88
N GLY A 75 20.39 0.40 4.00
CA GLY A 75 19.77 1.30 3.02
C GLY A 75 18.57 0.72 2.25
N CYS A 76 18.02 -0.44 2.62
CA CYS A 76 16.78 -0.94 2.04
C CYS A 76 15.58 -0.10 2.49
N THR A 77 14.68 0.23 1.54
CA THR A 77 13.53 1.10 1.79
C THR A 77 12.23 0.58 1.16
N SER A 78 12.21 -0.67 0.72
CA SER A 78 11.08 -1.20 -0.08
C SER A 78 9.77 -1.21 0.69
N CYS A 79 9.79 -1.57 1.98
CA CYS A 79 8.58 -1.67 2.80
C CYS A 79 7.89 -0.30 3.02
N THR A 80 8.64 0.78 3.27
CA THR A 80 8.10 2.13 3.45
C THR A 80 7.57 2.71 2.15
N ARG A 81 8.19 2.38 1.00
CA ARG A 81 7.73 2.83 -0.32
C ARG A 81 6.47 2.09 -0.79
N ALA A 82 6.27 0.87 -0.32
CA ALA A 82 5.10 0.07 -0.64
C ALA A 82 3.91 0.36 0.28
N CYS A 83 4.13 0.94 1.46
CA CYS A 83 3.05 1.17 2.43
C CYS A 83 2.26 2.45 2.10
N PRO A 84 0.96 2.34 1.75
CA PRO A 84 0.17 3.52 1.44
C PRO A 84 -0.22 4.36 2.66
N ARG A 85 0.02 3.83 3.86
CA ARG A 85 -0.27 4.49 5.15
C ARG A 85 0.96 5.21 5.71
N PHE A 86 2.12 5.06 5.07
CA PHE A 86 3.35 5.69 5.55
C PHE A 86 3.41 7.14 5.07
N ARG A 87 3.24 8.07 6.02
CA ARG A 87 3.35 9.53 5.83
C ARG A 87 2.52 10.03 4.65
N ASP A 88 3.10 10.88 3.81
CA ASP A 88 2.41 11.60 2.75
C ASP A 88 2.08 10.76 1.52
N TRP A 89 2.33 9.44 1.53
CA TRP A 89 2.04 8.58 0.38
C TRP A 89 0.61 8.76 -0.13
N GLU A 90 -0.36 8.77 0.80
CA GLU A 90 -1.78 8.88 0.49
C GLU A 90 -2.12 10.24 -0.16
N SER A 91 -1.59 11.35 0.38
CA SER A 91 -1.85 12.69 -0.15
C SER A 91 -1.11 12.94 -1.47
N GLU A 92 0.09 12.36 -1.64
CA GLU A 92 0.84 12.39 -2.90
C GLU A 92 0.13 11.63 -4.01
N ALA A 93 -0.42 10.45 -3.70
CA ALA A 93 -1.21 9.66 -4.64
C ALA A 93 -2.46 10.44 -5.09
N ASP A 94 -3.17 11.06 -4.15
CA ASP A 94 -4.35 11.87 -4.46
C ASP A 94 -4.00 13.04 -5.40
N ARG A 95 -2.95 13.82 -5.06
CA ARG A 95 -2.50 14.94 -5.89
C ARG A 95 -2.03 14.47 -7.27
N HIS A 96 -1.37 13.33 -7.37
CA HIS A 96 -0.90 12.78 -8.64
C HIS A 96 -2.04 12.35 -9.55
N LEU A 97 -3.04 11.64 -9.01
CA LEU A 97 -4.14 11.06 -9.80
C LEU A 97 -5.28 12.05 -10.05
N PHE A 98 -5.54 12.96 -9.11
CA PHE A 98 -6.73 13.82 -9.11
C PHE A 98 -6.42 15.32 -9.07
N ALA A 99 -5.14 15.72 -9.04
CA ALA A 99 -4.70 17.10 -8.94
C ALA A 99 -5.19 17.87 -7.68
N ARG A 100 -5.69 17.14 -6.68
CA ARG A 100 -6.14 17.66 -5.38
C ARG A 100 -6.09 16.55 -4.33
N GLU A 101 -6.17 16.92 -3.07
CA GLU A 101 -6.39 15.99 -1.97
C GLU A 101 -7.87 15.71 -1.74
N ARG A 102 -8.18 14.56 -1.14
CA ARG A 102 -9.53 14.23 -0.68
C ARG A 102 -9.95 15.12 0.50
N ARG A 103 -11.23 15.45 0.59
CA ARG A 103 -11.80 16.15 1.76
C ARG A 103 -12.12 15.16 2.90
N PRO A 104 -12.22 15.62 4.16
CA PRO A 104 -12.57 14.74 5.28
C PRO A 104 -13.91 14.00 5.13
N ASP A 105 -14.86 14.54 4.35
CA ASP A 105 -16.14 13.91 4.04
C ASP A 105 -16.07 12.85 2.91
N GLU A 106 -14.97 12.78 2.15
CA GLU A 106 -14.75 11.82 1.07
C GLU A 106 -14.17 10.50 1.62
N VAL A 107 -14.93 9.82 2.49
CA VAL A 107 -14.47 8.61 3.23
C VAL A 107 -14.05 7.46 2.29
N SER A 108 -14.70 7.33 1.14
CA SER A 108 -14.37 6.33 0.10
C SER A 108 -13.27 6.79 -0.88
N GLY A 109 -12.64 7.95 -0.63
CA GLY A 109 -11.69 8.59 -1.53
C GLY A 109 -12.36 9.39 -2.65
N ILE A 110 -11.56 9.81 -3.63
CA ILE A 110 -12.03 10.56 -4.81
C ILE A 110 -12.45 9.57 -5.89
N TYR A 111 -13.70 9.64 -6.35
CA TYR A 111 -14.24 8.77 -7.38
C TYR A 111 -15.06 9.54 -8.42
N ARG A 112 -15.21 8.95 -9.61
CA ARG A 112 -16.14 9.44 -10.64
C ARG A 112 -17.52 8.83 -10.47
N ASP A 113 -17.57 7.51 -10.30
CA ASP A 113 -18.80 6.71 -10.19
C ASP A 113 -18.60 5.61 -9.14
N ILE A 114 -19.67 5.23 -8.43
CA ILE A 114 -19.72 4.03 -7.58
C ILE A 114 -20.73 3.08 -8.21
N LEU A 115 -20.27 1.89 -8.56
CA LEU A 115 -21.06 0.89 -9.29
C LEU A 115 -21.17 -0.40 -8.47
N LEU A 116 -22.36 -0.99 -8.46
CA LEU A 116 -22.56 -2.36 -7.98
C LEU A 116 -22.55 -3.30 -9.19
N THR A 117 -21.54 -4.16 -9.26
CA THR A 117 -21.27 -5.01 -10.44
C THR A 117 -20.95 -6.43 -10.05
N ARG A 118 -21.10 -7.36 -11.00
CA ARG A 118 -20.63 -8.75 -10.91
C ARG A 118 -20.15 -9.22 -12.27
N ALA A 119 -19.34 -10.28 -12.31
CA ALA A 119 -18.96 -10.94 -13.55
C ALA A 119 -20.20 -11.50 -14.27
N SER A 120 -20.24 -11.37 -15.60
CA SER A 120 -21.29 -11.95 -16.44
C SER A 120 -21.03 -13.41 -16.77
N GLU A 121 -19.76 -13.83 -16.76
CA GLU A 121 -19.36 -15.22 -16.95
C GLU A 121 -19.58 -15.99 -15.64
N GLN A 122 -20.27 -17.13 -15.72
CA GLN A 122 -20.79 -17.82 -14.55
C GLN A 122 -19.66 -18.39 -13.68
N ALA A 123 -18.63 -18.99 -14.27
CA ALA A 123 -17.54 -19.57 -13.50
C ALA A 123 -16.77 -18.50 -12.71
N VAL A 124 -16.51 -17.33 -13.31
CA VAL A 124 -15.87 -16.19 -12.65
C VAL A 124 -16.76 -15.59 -11.55
N HIS A 125 -18.07 -15.49 -11.79
CA HIS A 125 -19.00 -14.98 -10.77
C HIS A 125 -19.05 -15.90 -9.53
N GLU A 126 -19.06 -17.21 -9.73
CA GLU A 126 -19.16 -18.20 -8.65
C GLU A 126 -17.84 -18.41 -7.90
N GLN A 127 -16.70 -18.33 -8.59
CA GLN A 127 -15.38 -18.61 -8.01
C GLN A 127 -14.61 -17.35 -7.59
N GLY A 128 -14.96 -16.19 -8.14
CA GLY A 128 -14.30 -14.93 -7.86
C GLY A 128 -14.79 -14.28 -6.56
N GLN A 129 -13.88 -13.59 -5.87
CA GLN A 129 -14.24 -12.78 -4.70
C GLN A 129 -15.19 -11.65 -5.09
N ASP A 130 -16.13 -11.32 -4.20
CA ASP A 130 -17.08 -10.22 -4.34
C ASP A 130 -17.82 -10.18 -5.70
N GLY A 131 -18.25 -11.35 -6.17
CA GLY A 131 -18.96 -11.50 -7.44
C GLY A 131 -18.06 -11.45 -8.68
N GLY A 132 -16.74 -11.52 -8.49
CA GLY A 132 -15.77 -11.79 -9.56
C GLY A 132 -15.36 -10.60 -10.41
N LEU A 133 -15.65 -9.36 -10.01
CA LEU A 133 -15.29 -8.17 -10.79
C LEU A 133 -13.77 -8.10 -11.08
N VAL A 134 -12.94 -8.21 -10.04
CA VAL A 134 -11.49 -8.10 -10.17
C VAL A 134 -10.96 -9.23 -11.06
N SER A 135 -11.43 -10.46 -10.85
CA SER A 135 -11.07 -11.61 -11.67
C SER A 135 -11.43 -11.41 -13.14
N ALA A 136 -12.63 -10.88 -13.44
CA ALA A 136 -13.06 -10.61 -14.80
C ALA A 136 -12.16 -9.57 -15.49
N ILE A 137 -11.77 -8.51 -14.79
CA ILE A 137 -10.83 -7.49 -15.31
C ILE A 137 -9.46 -8.11 -15.61
N LEU A 138 -8.93 -8.92 -14.69
CA LEU A 138 -7.61 -9.55 -14.86
C LEU A 138 -7.61 -10.54 -16.02
N ILE A 139 -8.64 -11.38 -16.15
CA ILE A 139 -8.77 -12.32 -17.28
C ILE A 139 -8.81 -11.58 -18.61
N TRP A 140 -9.51 -10.44 -18.67
CA TRP A 140 -9.58 -9.63 -19.90
C TRP A 140 -8.24 -8.98 -20.27
N CYS A 141 -7.40 -8.64 -19.29
CA CYS A 141 -6.09 -8.01 -19.49
C CYS A 141 -4.96 -9.00 -19.87
N LEU A 142 -5.17 -10.32 -19.75
CA LEU A 142 -4.21 -11.37 -20.09
C LEU A 142 -4.25 -11.71 -21.59
#